data_AF-A0A960Q904-F1
#
_entry.id   AF-A0A960Q904-F1
#
_cell.length_a   1.000
_cell.length_b   1.000
_cell.length_c   1.000
_cell.angle_alpha   90.00
_cell.angle_beta   90.00
_cell.angle_gamma   90.00
#
_symmetry.space_group_name_H-M   'P 1'
#
loop_
_entity.id
_entity.type
_entity.pdbx_description
1 polymer ?
#
loop_
_entity_poly.entity_id
_entity_poly.type
_entity_poly.pdbx_seq_one_letter_code
_entity_poly.pdbx_strand_id
1 'polypeptide(L)'
;MTDRRRPDDERWEHLHEEEAPNYEKHAWKRGKKKPRRRTTAAGKDAASPDASWAQVLAVGARRCTVQLGDRELSCRLPSNLSVRQQADVAVGDRVRIETDRGTHWVREVAPRKTVLSRPDPRNARLERVIAANMD
;
A
#
# COMPACT_ATOMS: atom_id res chain seq x y z
N MET A 1 -23.41 48.77 15.76
CA MET A 1 -22.27 48.85 16.71
C MET A 1 -22.13 47.47 17.36
N THR A 2 -21.12 46.69 16.92
CA THR A 2 -19.94 46.24 17.70
C THR A 2 -20.32 45.18 18.77
N ASP A 3 -19.65 44.05 18.94
CA ASP A 3 -18.24 43.76 18.75
C ASP A 3 -18.03 42.24 18.67
N ARG A 4 -17.01 41.83 17.92
CA ARG A 4 -16.47 40.47 17.89
C ARG A 4 -15.64 40.27 19.14
N ARG A 5 -15.76 39.13 19.83
CA ARG A 5 -14.66 38.58 20.64
C ARG A 5 -14.77 37.06 20.71
N ARG A 6 -13.80 36.39 20.07
CA ARG A 6 -13.40 35.02 20.40
C ARG A 6 -12.77 35.02 21.79
N PRO A 7 -12.89 33.91 22.53
CA PRO A 7 -11.81 33.47 23.40
C PRO A 7 -11.15 32.25 22.74
N ASP A 8 -9.90 32.45 22.36
CA ASP A 8 -8.93 31.40 22.10
C ASP A 8 -8.53 30.70 23.42
N ASP A 9 -8.03 29.48 23.24
CA ASP A 9 -7.01 28.82 24.04
C ASP A 9 -7.36 28.20 25.41
N GLU A 10 -6.64 27.10 25.66
CA GLU A 10 -6.44 26.42 26.95
C GLU A 10 -7.41 25.29 27.32
N ARG A 11 -7.29 24.15 26.62
CA ARG A 11 -7.40 22.83 27.27
C ARG A 11 -6.71 21.72 26.47
N TRP A 12 -5.39 21.79 26.32
CA TRP A 12 -4.54 20.78 25.68
C TRP A 12 -3.68 20.00 26.68
N GLU A 13 -4.20 19.70 27.87
CA GLU A 13 -3.53 18.80 28.81
C GLU A 13 -4.40 17.55 29.04
N HIS A 14 -3.74 16.40 28.92
CA HIS A 14 -4.25 15.03 29.03
C HIS A 14 -4.73 14.37 27.72
N LEU A 15 -3.83 14.27 26.74
CA LEU A 15 -3.69 12.99 26.03
C LEU A 15 -2.50 12.28 26.64
N HIS A 16 -2.82 11.35 27.52
CA HIS A 16 -1.89 10.35 28.02
C HIS A 16 -1.09 9.76 26.85
N GLU A 17 0.21 9.59 27.10
CA GLU A 17 1.11 8.71 26.40
C GLU A 17 0.39 7.44 25.94
N GLU A 18 0.03 7.35 24.65
CA GLU A 18 -0.28 6.07 24.03
C GLU A 18 0.96 5.65 23.25
N GLU A 19 1.74 4.80 23.92
CA GLU A 19 2.85 4.02 23.40
C GLU A 19 2.63 3.67 21.93
N ALA A 20 3.55 4.09 21.05
CA ALA A 20 3.58 3.60 19.69
C ALA A 20 3.61 2.07 19.73
N PRO A 21 2.61 1.35 19.18
CA PRO A 21 2.65 -0.10 19.21
C PRO A 21 3.82 -0.59 18.35
N ASN A 22 4.82 -1.07 19.08
CA ASN A 22 5.96 -1.84 18.64
C ASN A 22 5.48 -2.99 17.73
N TYR A 23 5.54 -2.80 16.40
CA TYR A 23 5.24 -3.86 15.43
C TYR A 23 6.50 -4.51 14.85
N GLU A 24 7.63 -4.46 15.56
CA GLU A 24 8.55 -5.59 15.50
C GLU A 24 7.92 -6.74 16.29
N LYS A 25 7.22 -7.66 15.62
CA LYS A 25 7.05 -9.09 15.97
C LYS A 25 5.82 -9.69 15.31
N HIS A 26 5.80 -9.85 13.99
CA HIS A 26 5.09 -11.01 13.41
C HIS A 26 5.89 -11.63 12.27
N ALA A 27 7.06 -12.15 12.67
CA ALA A 27 7.75 -13.23 11.99
C ALA A 27 6.85 -14.48 11.99
N TRP A 28 6.03 -14.65 10.96
CA TRP A 28 5.20 -15.85 10.80
C TRP A 28 6.06 -16.99 10.21
N LYS A 29 6.61 -17.75 11.16
CA LYS A 29 7.05 -19.14 11.13
C LYS A 29 7.23 -19.80 9.76
N ARG A 30 8.51 -19.93 9.39
CA ARG A 30 9.04 -20.88 8.41
C ARG A 30 8.59 -22.31 8.77
N GLY A 31 7.81 -22.93 7.88
CA GLY A 31 7.59 -24.37 7.90
C GLY A 31 8.91 -25.10 7.65
N LYS A 32 9.40 -25.84 8.66
CA LYS A 32 10.59 -26.69 8.56
C LYS A 32 10.30 -27.84 7.57
N LYS A 33 10.98 -27.86 6.41
CA LYS A 33 11.14 -29.08 5.59
C LYS A 33 12.61 -29.48 5.55
N LYS A 34 12.85 -30.79 5.78
CA LYS A 34 14.12 -31.46 6.07
C LYS A 34 15.21 -31.20 5.01
N PRO A 35 16.51 -31.16 5.38
CA PRO A 35 17.60 -31.02 4.42
C PRO A 35 17.76 -32.33 3.65
N ARG A 36 17.39 -32.33 2.36
CA ARG A 36 17.78 -33.42 1.44
C ARG A 36 18.83 -32.89 0.49
N ARG A 37 20.05 -33.39 0.73
CA ARG A 37 21.23 -33.54 -0.12
C ARG A 37 21.40 -32.57 -1.30
N ARG A 38 22.50 -31.81 -1.21
CA ARG A 38 23.30 -31.21 -2.28
C ARG A 38 23.11 -31.88 -3.65
N THR A 39 22.61 -31.12 -4.61
CA THR A 39 23.12 -31.08 -5.99
C THR A 39 23.14 -29.62 -6.42
N THR A 40 24.27 -29.22 -7.00
CA THR A 40 24.62 -27.89 -7.46
C THR A 40 23.97 -27.59 -8.80
N ALA A 41 23.47 -26.35 -8.95
CA ALA A 41 23.41 -25.51 -10.16
C ALA A 41 22.03 -24.86 -10.40
N ALA A 42 22.07 -23.53 -10.60
CA ALA A 42 21.06 -22.66 -11.21
C ALA A 42 19.71 -22.53 -10.47
N GLY A 43 19.66 -21.58 -9.52
CA GLY A 43 18.45 -21.18 -8.80
C GLY A 43 17.45 -20.47 -9.70
N LYS A 44 16.42 -21.22 -10.07
CA LYS A 44 15.25 -20.89 -10.90
C LYS A 44 14.22 -20.11 -10.08
N ASP A 45 13.78 -18.97 -10.59
CA ASP A 45 12.67 -18.16 -10.06
C ASP A 45 11.41 -19.01 -9.89
N ALA A 46 11.12 -19.44 -8.67
CA ALA A 46 9.85 -20.06 -8.32
C ALA A 46 8.86 -18.96 -7.89
N ALA A 47 8.54 -18.05 -8.82
CA ALA A 47 7.32 -17.28 -8.75
C ALA A 47 6.15 -18.21 -9.10
N SER A 48 5.02 -18.07 -8.40
CA SER A 48 3.77 -18.64 -8.90
C SER A 48 3.59 -18.20 -10.36
N PRO A 49 3.26 -19.10 -11.31
CA PRO A 49 3.13 -18.75 -12.73
C PRO A 49 2.09 -17.66 -13.00
N ASP A 50 1.26 -17.33 -11.99
CA ASP A 50 0.19 -16.33 -12.08
C ASP A 50 0.55 -14.98 -11.41
N ALA A 51 1.76 -14.85 -10.87
CA ALA A 51 2.19 -13.64 -10.17
C ALA A 51 2.99 -12.71 -11.10
N SER A 52 2.35 -11.63 -11.55
CA SER A 52 2.94 -10.67 -12.50
C SER A 52 3.06 -9.26 -11.92
N TRP A 53 4.04 -8.49 -12.39
CA TRP A 53 4.17 -7.07 -12.04
C TRP A 53 3.42 -6.20 -13.03
N ALA A 54 2.62 -5.28 -12.54
CA ALA A 54 1.77 -4.37 -13.31
C ALA A 54 1.90 -2.94 -12.78
N GLN A 55 1.49 -1.95 -13.56
CA GLN A 55 1.46 -0.54 -13.15
C GLN A 55 0.02 -0.10 -12.86
N VAL A 56 -0.22 0.64 -11.78
CA VAL A 56 -1.55 1.16 -11.45
C VAL A 56 -1.89 2.32 -12.37
N LEU A 57 -3.02 2.20 -13.10
CA LEU A 57 -3.56 3.25 -13.96
C LEU A 57 -4.63 4.07 -13.24
N ALA A 58 -5.46 3.42 -12.42
CA ALA A 58 -6.54 4.07 -11.70
C ALA A 58 -6.78 3.41 -10.34
N VAL A 59 -7.18 4.21 -9.34
CA VAL A 59 -7.52 3.74 -8.00
C VAL A 59 -8.97 4.13 -7.70
N GLY A 60 -9.77 3.16 -7.29
CA GLY A 60 -11.16 3.35 -6.86
C GLY A 60 -11.44 2.64 -5.54
N ALA A 61 -12.68 2.72 -5.05
CA ALA A 61 -13.04 2.11 -3.77
C ALA A 61 -12.83 0.58 -3.78
N ARG A 62 -11.90 0.10 -2.94
CA ARG A 62 -11.49 -1.32 -2.79
C ARG A 62 -10.97 -2.01 -4.07
N ARG A 63 -10.71 -1.26 -5.14
CA ARG A 63 -10.27 -1.79 -6.44
C ARG A 63 -9.28 -0.84 -7.10
N CYS A 64 -8.46 -1.37 -7.99
CA CYS A 64 -7.62 -0.56 -8.87
C CYS A 64 -7.59 -1.18 -10.26
N THR A 65 -7.37 -0.35 -11.27
CA THR A 65 -7.09 -0.80 -12.63
C THR A 65 -5.59 -0.77 -12.84
N VAL A 66 -5.03 -1.85 -13.36
CA VAL A 66 -3.59 -1.98 -13.61
C VAL A 66 -3.31 -2.32 -15.06
N GLN A 67 -2.17 -1.86 -15.56
CA GLN A 67 -1.62 -2.22 -16.85
C GLN A 67 -0.63 -3.36 -16.71
N LEU A 68 -0.91 -4.48 -17.39
CA LEU A 68 -0.01 -5.61 -17.53
C LEU A 68 0.25 -5.87 -19.02
N GLY A 69 1.40 -5.39 -19.52
CA GLY A 69 1.67 -5.35 -20.95
C GLY A 69 0.63 -4.48 -21.67
N ASP A 70 0.00 -5.00 -22.71
CA ASP A 70 -1.03 -4.29 -23.49
C ASP A 70 -2.46 -4.47 -22.93
N ARG A 71 -2.60 -5.01 -21.72
CA ARG A 71 -3.90 -5.29 -21.11
C ARG A 71 -4.15 -4.44 -19.89
N GLU A 72 -5.39 -4.00 -19.75
CA GLU A 72 -5.90 -3.43 -18.51
C GLU A 72 -6.67 -4.48 -17.71
N LEU A 73 -6.36 -4.60 -16.42
CA LEU A 73 -6.98 -5.54 -15.51
C LEU A 73 -7.56 -4.82 -14.30
N SER A 74 -8.81 -5.14 -13.96
CA SER A 74 -9.41 -4.71 -12.69
C SER A 74 -8.97 -5.65 -11.56
N CYS A 75 -8.23 -5.13 -10.59
CA CYS A 75 -7.76 -5.86 -9.42
C CYS A 75 -8.49 -5.42 -8.14
N ARG A 76 -8.74 -6.37 -7.25
CA ARG A 76 -9.22 -6.09 -5.90
C ARG A 76 -8.05 -5.73 -5.00
N LEU A 77 -8.27 -4.74 -4.15
CA LEU A 77 -7.33 -4.36 -3.11
C LEU A 77 -7.70 -5.12 -1.83
N PRO A 78 -6.74 -5.80 -1.17
CA PRO A 78 -6.97 -6.39 0.14
C PRO A 78 -7.33 -5.31 1.17
N SER A 79 -7.93 -5.70 2.29
CA SER A 79 -8.47 -4.76 3.28
C SER A 79 -7.41 -3.83 3.86
N ASN A 80 -6.19 -4.32 4.08
CA ASN A 80 -5.05 -3.53 4.54
C ASN A 80 -4.69 -2.40 3.57
N LEU A 81 -4.64 -2.67 2.26
CA LEU A 81 -4.39 -1.65 1.23
C LEU A 81 -5.62 -0.76 0.99
N SER A 82 -6.82 -1.31 1.14
CA SER A 82 -8.09 -0.58 0.95
C SER A 82 -8.31 0.50 2.00
N VAL A 83 -7.92 0.28 3.26
CA VAL A 83 -8.10 1.25 4.36
C VAL A 83 -7.19 2.47 4.19
N ARG A 84 -6.01 2.28 3.60
CA ARG A 84 -5.02 3.32 3.35
C ARG A 84 -4.89 3.67 1.88
N GLN A 85 -5.94 3.49 1.08
CA GLN A 85 -5.94 3.72 -0.36
C GLN A 85 -5.42 5.09 -0.81
N GLN A 86 -5.41 6.09 0.07
CA GLN A 86 -4.94 7.46 -0.22
C GLN A 86 -3.46 7.68 0.15
N ALA A 87 -2.80 6.67 0.70
CA ALA A 87 -1.39 6.67 1.11
C ALA A 87 -0.63 5.47 0.51
N ASP A 88 -1.21 4.27 0.55
CA ASP A 88 -0.52 3.01 0.27
C ASP A 88 -0.61 2.56 -1.20
N VAL A 89 -1.56 3.08 -1.97
CA VAL A 89 -1.70 2.79 -3.41
C VAL A 89 -2.05 4.05 -4.18
N ALA A 90 -1.28 4.39 -5.20
CA ALA A 90 -1.47 5.57 -6.04
C ALA A 90 -1.32 5.21 -7.51
N VAL A 91 -1.77 6.11 -8.39
CA VAL A 91 -1.52 5.96 -9.84
C VAL A 91 -0.01 6.00 -10.10
N GLY A 92 0.46 5.12 -10.98
CA GLY A 92 1.89 4.92 -11.27
C GLY A 92 2.63 3.99 -10.30
N ASP A 93 1.97 3.49 -9.24
CA ASP A 93 2.57 2.45 -8.41
C ASP A 93 2.79 1.16 -9.21
N ARG A 94 3.93 0.52 -8.98
CA ARG A 94 4.21 -0.81 -9.52
C ARG A 94 3.76 -1.86 -8.51
N VAL A 95 2.87 -2.74 -8.91
CA VAL A 95 2.22 -3.70 -8.02
C VAL A 95 2.39 -5.13 -8.51
N ARG A 96 2.49 -6.06 -7.56
CA ARG A 96 2.45 -7.49 -7.85
C ARG A 96 1.02 -7.95 -7.77
N ILE A 97 0.51 -8.49 -8.87
CA ILE A 97 -0.83 -9.07 -8.93
C ILE A 97 -0.75 -10.59 -8.88
N GLU A 98 -1.76 -11.20 -8.28
CA GLU A 98 -1.99 -12.64 -8.34
C GLU A 98 -3.43 -12.90 -8.79
N THR A 99 -3.63 -13.94 -9.60
CA THR A 99 -4.95 -14.35 -10.05
C THR A 99 -5.39 -15.58 -9.27
N ASP A 100 -6.55 -15.50 -8.63
CA ASP A 100 -7.18 -16.63 -7.94
C ASP A 100 -8.62 -16.76 -8.42
N ARG A 101 -8.96 -17.93 -9.00
CA ARG A 101 -10.30 -18.26 -9.52
C ARG A 101 -10.89 -17.15 -10.42
N GLY A 102 -10.06 -16.58 -11.31
CA GLY A 102 -10.48 -15.51 -12.23
C GLY A 102 -10.62 -14.12 -11.60
N THR A 103 -10.29 -13.97 -10.30
CA THR A 103 -10.22 -12.67 -9.64
C THR A 103 -8.77 -12.25 -9.49
N HIS A 104 -8.43 -11.04 -9.92
CA HIS A 104 -7.11 -10.47 -9.74
C HIS A 104 -7.02 -9.72 -8.41
N TRP A 105 -5.94 -9.95 -7.67
CA TRP A 105 -5.68 -9.34 -6.37
C TRP A 105 -4.31 -8.67 -6.36
N VAL A 106 -4.23 -7.48 -5.79
CA VAL A 106 -2.93 -6.88 -5.48
C VAL A 106 -2.37 -7.57 -4.23
N ARG A 107 -1.14 -8.08 -4.36
CA ARG A 107 -0.41 -8.73 -3.27
C ARG A 107 0.62 -7.82 -2.64
N GLU A 108 1.27 -7.00 -3.45
CA GLU A 108 2.40 -6.19 -3.03
C GLU A 108 2.46 -4.91 -3.86
N VAL A 109 2.94 -3.84 -3.23
CA VAL A 109 3.27 -2.57 -3.89
C VAL A 109 4.78 -2.42 -3.79
N ALA A 110 5.46 -2.21 -4.91
CA ALA A 110 6.90 -2.01 -4.94
C ALA A 110 7.28 -0.68 -4.26
N PRO A 111 8.51 -0.56 -3.73
CA PRO A 111 9.00 0.70 -3.19
C PRO A 111 8.93 1.84 -4.22
N ARG A 112 8.45 3.01 -3.78
CA ARG A 112 8.34 4.20 -4.62
C ARG A 112 9.69 4.89 -4.76
N LYS A 113 9.99 5.36 -5.97
CA LYS A 113 11.17 6.20 -6.26
C LYS A 113 10.84 7.68 -6.20
N THR A 114 9.67 8.05 -6.71
CA THR A 114 9.14 9.42 -6.69
C THR A 114 7.71 9.43 -6.19
N VAL A 115 7.30 10.52 -5.54
CA VAL A 115 5.98 10.67 -4.94
C VAL A 115 5.48 12.09 -5.18
N LEU A 116 4.25 12.21 -5.68
CA LEU A 116 3.50 13.46 -5.74
C LEU A 116 2.37 13.40 -4.71
N SER A 117 2.45 14.24 -3.68
CA SER A 117 1.45 14.34 -2.62
C SER A 117 0.83 15.73 -2.55
N ARG A 118 -0.30 15.81 -1.83
CA ARG A 118 -0.93 17.08 -1.41
C ARG A 118 -1.37 16.99 0.05
N PRO A 119 -1.50 18.12 0.75
CA PRO A 119 -2.18 18.15 2.04
C PRO A 119 -3.62 17.63 1.94
N ASP A 120 -4.03 16.87 2.96
CA ASP A 120 -5.40 16.39 3.10
C ASP A 120 -6.35 17.57 3.37
N PRO A 121 -7.44 17.72 2.58
CA PRO A 121 -8.36 18.85 2.72
C PRO A 121 -9.14 18.87 4.03
N ARG A 122 -9.28 17.73 4.72
CA ARG A 122 -9.98 17.60 6.00
C ARG A 122 -9.03 17.67 7.20
N ASN A 123 -7.75 17.37 7.00
CA ASN A 123 -6.74 17.41 8.06
C ASN A 123 -5.38 17.80 7.48
N ALA A 124 -5.00 19.07 7.59
CA ALA A 124 -3.75 19.59 7.04
C ALA A 124 -2.47 18.95 7.61
N ARG A 125 -2.55 18.19 8.71
CA ARG A 125 -1.41 17.42 9.26
C ARG A 125 -1.17 16.10 8.53
N LEU A 126 -2.03 15.72 7.59
CA LEU A 126 -1.90 14.51 6.79
C LEU A 126 -1.61 14.87 5.34
N GLU A 127 -0.84 14.02 4.68
CA GLU A 127 -0.64 14.07 3.24
C GLU A 127 -1.37 12.93 2.54
N ARG A 128 -1.87 13.22 1.33
CA ARG A 128 -2.44 12.23 0.42
C ARG A 128 -1.55 12.09 -0.80
N VAL A 129 -1.21 10.86 -1.13
CA VAL A 129 -0.46 10.55 -2.34
C VAL A 129 -1.42 10.55 -3.52
N ILE A 130 -1.08 11.33 -4.55
CA ILE A 130 -1.86 11.45 -5.79
C ILE A 130 -1.30 10.49 -6.84
N ALA A 131 0.02 10.50 -7.02
CA ALA A 131 0.74 9.69 -7.98
C ALA A 131 2.13 9.33 -7.46
N ALA A 132 2.69 8.26 -8.01
CA ALA A 132 4.03 7.78 -7.69
C ALA A 132 4.75 7.30 -8.95
N ASN A 133 6.07 7.33 -8.96
CA ASN A 133 6.93 6.86 -10.06
C ASN A 133 6.58 7.48 -11.42
N MET A 134 6.27 8.77 -11.45
CA MET A 134 6.12 9.56 -12.68
C MET A 134 7.49 10.14 -13.06
N ASP A 135 7.96 9.86 -14.27
CA ASP A 135 9.19 10.37 -14.88
C ASP A 135 8.95 11.07 -16.23
#